data_AF-A0A804QQR7-F1
#
_entry.id   AF-A0A804QQR7-F1
#
_cell.length_a   1.000
_cell.length_b   1.000
_cell.length_c   1.000
_cell.angle_alpha   90.00
_cell.angle_beta   90.00
_cell.angle_gamma   90.00
#
_symmetry.space_group_name_H-M   'P 1'
#
loop_
_entity.id
_entity.type
_entity.pdbx_description
1 polymer ?
#
loop_
_entity_poly.entity_id
_entity_poly.type
_entity_poly.pdbx_seq_one_letter_code
_entity_poly.pdbx_strand_id
1 'polypeptide(L)'
;MEMKQQAALPPAMEKFDVTPSPAPAAGQPRALPLRFYDLVFLAIPPVQRLFFYDRADLLDVSDFTLGELPRFRDSLAAALHHFYPLAGKLT
;
A
#
# COMPACT_ATOMS: atom_id res chain seq x y z
N MET A 1 -33.78 27.61 -15.94
CA MET A 1 -32.33 27.87 -15.76
C MET A 1 -31.74 26.61 -15.16
N GLU A 2 -31.19 25.73 -16.00
CA GLU A 2 -30.45 24.55 -15.53
C GLU A 2 -28.99 24.95 -15.29
N MET A 3 -28.54 24.94 -14.04
CA MET A 3 -27.13 24.95 -13.70
C MET A 3 -26.62 23.51 -13.77
N LYS A 4 -25.92 23.17 -14.86
CA LYS A 4 -25.13 21.93 -14.93
C LYS A 4 -23.96 22.06 -13.95
N GLN A 5 -23.99 21.26 -12.90
CA GLN A 5 -22.86 21.10 -11.98
C GLN A 5 -21.77 20.29 -12.69
N GLN A 6 -20.67 20.95 -13.00
CA GLN A 6 -19.46 20.33 -13.52
C GLN A 6 -18.92 19.38 -12.45
N ALA A 7 -18.92 18.07 -12.72
CA ALA A 7 -18.30 17.09 -11.83
C ALA A 7 -16.79 17.39 -11.75
N ALA A 8 -16.32 17.80 -10.57
CA ALA A 8 -14.90 17.97 -10.30
C ALA A 8 -14.17 16.64 -10.52
N LEU A 9 -13.03 16.67 -11.22
CA LEU A 9 -12.14 15.52 -11.31
C LEU A 9 -11.81 15.02 -9.89
N PRO A 10 -11.71 13.70 -9.66
CA PRO A 10 -11.23 13.22 -8.38
C PRO A 10 -9.84 13.81 -8.11
N PRO A 11 -9.54 14.24 -6.87
CA PRO A 11 -8.23 14.79 -6.52
C PRO A 11 -7.15 13.79 -6.92
N ALA A 12 -6.02 14.31 -7.43
CA ALA A 12 -4.94 13.53 -8.03
C ALA A 12 -4.55 12.33 -7.13
N MET A 13 -4.50 11.13 -7.72
CA MET A 13 -3.97 9.95 -7.03
C MET A 13 -2.48 10.16 -6.74
N GLU A 14 -2.11 10.26 -5.47
CA GLU A 14 -0.71 10.28 -5.05
C GLU A 14 -0.12 8.86 -5.04
N LYS A 15 1.09 8.72 -5.56
CA LYS A 15 1.84 7.45 -5.56
C LYS A 15 3.14 7.64 -4.79
N PHE A 16 3.41 6.72 -3.85
CA PHE A 16 4.61 6.71 -3.05
C PHE A 16 5.33 5.38 -3.17
N ASP A 17 6.67 5.43 -3.26
CA ASP A 17 7.51 4.25 -3.05
C ASP A 17 7.80 4.11 -1.55
N VAL A 18 7.40 2.99 -0.96
CA VAL A 18 7.61 2.68 0.46
C VAL A 18 8.61 1.54 0.55
N THR A 19 9.72 1.77 1.26
CA THR A 19 10.78 0.77 1.45
C THR A 19 10.77 0.25 2.89
N PRO A 20 11.24 -0.99 3.13
CA PRO A 20 11.36 -1.53 4.49
C PRO A 20 12.18 -0.60 5.40
N SER A 21 11.62 -0.25 6.55
CA SER A 21 12.29 0.57 7.57
C SER A 21 12.14 -0.08 8.95
N PRO A 22 13.23 -0.28 9.72
CA PRO A 22 14.61 0.05 9.37
C PRO A 22 15.11 -0.81 8.19
N ALA A 23 16.19 -0.36 7.54
CA ALA A 23 16.82 -1.17 6.50
C ALA A 23 17.22 -2.55 7.07
N PRO A 24 17.03 -3.64 6.31
CA PRO A 24 17.44 -4.98 6.74
C PRO A 24 18.93 -5.02 7.11
N ALA A 25 19.26 -5.74 8.18
CA ALA A 25 20.64 -5.88 8.62
C ALA A 25 21.51 -6.53 7.53
N ALA A 26 22.79 -6.14 7.46
CA ALA A 26 23.74 -6.78 6.56
C ALA A 26 23.81 -8.29 6.88
N GLY A 27 23.38 -9.13 5.93
CA GLY A 27 23.35 -10.59 6.08
C GLY A 27 21.96 -11.22 6.26
N GLN A 28 20.88 -10.43 6.45
CA GLN A 28 19.54 -10.99 6.42
C GLN A 28 19.19 -11.53 5.01
N PRO A 29 18.53 -12.70 4.90
CA PRO A 29 18.06 -13.22 3.62
C PRO A 29 17.18 -12.19 2.90
N ARG A 30 17.49 -11.91 1.63
CA ARG A 30 16.73 -10.98 0.78
C ARG A 30 15.85 -11.68 -0.26
N ALA A 31 15.82 -13.00 -0.22
CA ALA A 31 15.04 -13.82 -1.13
C ALA A 31 14.48 -15.01 -0.35
N LEU A 32 13.26 -15.41 -0.73
CA LEU A 32 12.61 -16.61 -0.23
C LEU A 32 12.47 -17.58 -1.41
N PRO A 33 13.02 -18.81 -1.34
CA PRO A 33 12.87 -19.77 -2.42
C PRO A 33 11.41 -20.22 -2.51
N LEU A 34 10.90 -20.26 -3.75
CA LEU A 34 9.58 -20.83 -4.03
C LEU A 34 9.59 -22.34 -3.75
N ARG A 35 8.53 -22.80 -3.09
CA ARG A 35 8.25 -24.21 -2.80
C ARG A 35 7.10 -24.68 -3.67
N PHE A 36 6.86 -25.98 -3.66
CA PHE A 36 5.77 -26.61 -4.43
C PHE A 36 4.40 -25.91 -4.23
N TYR A 37 4.07 -25.52 -3.00
CA TYR A 37 2.82 -24.81 -2.69
C TYR A 37 2.74 -23.40 -3.25
N ASP A 38 3.86 -22.75 -3.57
CA ASP A 38 3.85 -21.41 -4.16
C ASP A 38 3.54 -21.49 -5.67
N LEU A 39 3.90 -22.60 -6.33
CA LEU A 39 3.77 -22.76 -7.78
C LEU A 39 2.33 -22.73 -8.27
N VAL A 40 1.38 -23.23 -7.47
CA VAL A 40 -0.05 -23.22 -7.85
C VAL A 40 -0.61 -21.79 -7.96
N PHE A 41 0.02 -20.81 -7.30
CA PHE A 41 -0.41 -19.42 -7.31
C PHE A 41 0.15 -18.62 -8.49
N LEU A 42 1.15 -19.13 -9.22
CA LEU A 42 1.78 -18.40 -10.34
C LEU A 42 0.83 -18.15 -11.52
N ALA A 43 -0.19 -18.99 -11.68
CA ALA A 43 -1.20 -18.86 -12.73
C ALA A 43 -2.45 -18.09 -12.26
N ILE A 44 -2.53 -17.71 -10.98
CA ILE A 44 -3.71 -17.05 -10.41
C ILE A 44 -3.58 -15.54 -10.61
N PRO A 45 -4.64 -14.84 -11.05
CA PRO A 45 -4.60 -13.39 -11.18
C PRO A 45 -4.39 -12.70 -9.82
N PRO A 46 -3.90 -11.44 -9.79
CA PRO A 46 -3.69 -10.71 -8.55
C PRO A 46 -4.95 -10.63 -7.68
N VAL A 47 -4.78 -10.91 -6.38
CA VAL A 47 -5.87 -10.81 -5.39
C VAL A 47 -6.15 -9.34 -5.09
N GLN A 48 -7.38 -8.88 -5.31
CA GLN A 48 -7.83 -7.53 -5.00
C GLN A 48 -8.72 -7.53 -3.76
N ARG A 49 -8.45 -6.62 -2.80
CA ARG A 49 -9.23 -6.48 -1.57
C ARG A 49 -9.46 -5.01 -1.26
N LEU A 50 -10.70 -4.70 -0.87
CA LEU A 50 -11.11 -3.37 -0.42
C LEU A 50 -11.45 -3.42 1.07
N PHE A 51 -11.08 -2.36 1.77
CA PHE A 51 -11.40 -2.14 3.17
C PHE A 51 -12.08 -0.78 3.29
N PHE A 52 -13.27 -0.75 3.87
CA PHE A 52 -14.00 0.48 4.17
C PHE A 52 -13.94 0.74 5.67
N TYR A 53 -13.62 1.96 6.05
CA TYR A 53 -13.55 2.41 7.42
C TYR A 53 -14.53 3.57 7.61
N ASP A 54 -15.30 3.53 8.68
CA ASP A 54 -16.09 4.69 9.12
C ASP A 54 -15.20 5.60 9.97
N ARG A 55 -15.03 6.84 9.52
CA ARG A 55 -14.19 7.87 10.15
C ARG A 55 -14.90 9.21 10.06
N ALA A 56 -15.88 9.41 10.93
CA ALA A 56 -16.62 10.66 11.04
C ALA A 56 -15.73 11.87 11.43
N ASP A 57 -14.53 11.62 11.95
CA ASP A 57 -13.56 12.63 12.37
C ASP A 57 -12.70 13.19 11.23
N LEU A 58 -12.58 12.49 10.09
CA LEU A 58 -11.86 12.99 8.92
C LEU A 58 -12.81 13.83 8.06
N LEU A 59 -12.72 15.16 8.23
CA LEU A 59 -13.66 16.09 7.62
C LEU A 59 -13.32 16.38 6.16
N ASP A 60 -12.03 16.26 5.77
CA ASP A 60 -11.61 16.50 4.39
C ASP A 60 -10.37 15.68 3.95
N VAL A 61 -9.99 15.86 2.68
CA VAL A 61 -8.81 15.23 2.06
C VAL A 61 -7.51 15.73 2.69
N SER A 62 -7.48 16.96 3.19
CA SER A 62 -6.30 17.58 3.81
C SER A 62 -5.97 16.93 5.13
N ASP A 63 -6.98 16.68 5.98
CA ASP A 63 -6.88 15.97 7.25
C ASP A 63 -6.31 14.57 7.05
N PHE A 64 -6.77 13.87 6.01
CA PHE A 64 -6.23 12.57 5.65
C PHE A 64 -4.76 12.65 5.19
N THR A 65 -4.46 13.59 4.29
CA THR A 65 -3.14 13.71 3.65
C THR A 65 -2.07 14.16 4.64
N LEU A 66 -2.41 15.04 5.58
CA LEU A 66 -1.48 15.55 6.59
C LEU A 66 -1.42 14.65 7.84
N GLY A 67 -2.49 13.95 8.18
CA GLY A 67 -2.59 13.13 9.39
C GLY A 67 -2.36 11.64 9.15
N GLU A 68 -3.28 10.98 8.45
CA GLU A 68 -3.31 9.52 8.35
C GLU A 68 -2.33 8.96 7.32
N LEU A 69 -2.16 9.64 6.17
CA LEU A 69 -1.30 9.18 5.09
C LEU A 69 0.17 8.97 5.51
N PRO A 70 0.83 9.90 6.25
CA PRO A 70 2.17 9.65 6.79
C PRO A 70 2.21 8.44 7.72
N ARG A 71 1.20 8.27 8.59
CA ARG A 71 1.11 7.14 9.53
C ARG A 71 0.99 5.80 8.80
N PHE A 72 0.21 5.75 7.71
CA PHE A 72 0.12 4.57 6.86
C PHE A 72 1.45 4.26 6.18
N ARG A 73 2.17 5.28 5.67
CA ARG A 73 3.49 5.07 5.06
C ARG A 73 4.51 4.54 6.05
N ASP A 74 4.57 5.11 7.25
CA ASP A 74 5.53 4.73 8.29
C ASP A 74 5.23 3.32 8.83
N SER A 75 3.95 3.03 9.10
CA SER A 75 3.53 1.69 9.56
C SER A 75 3.71 0.62 8.48
N LEU A 76 3.49 0.95 7.20
CA LEU A 76 3.77 0.04 6.10
C LEU A 76 5.27 -0.22 5.95
N ALA A 77 6.11 0.82 6.05
CA ALA A 77 7.57 0.66 6.03
C ALA A 77 8.05 -0.27 7.16
N ALA A 78 7.51 -0.11 8.37
CA ALA A 78 7.77 -0.97 9.51
C ALA A 78 7.28 -2.41 9.29
N ALA A 79 6.08 -2.60 8.72
CA ALA A 79 5.57 -3.94 8.40
C ALA A 79 6.44 -4.63 7.34
N LEU A 80 6.85 -3.92 6.29
CA LEU A 80 7.70 -4.45 5.23
C LEU A 80 9.08 -4.89 5.74
N HIS A 81 9.58 -4.36 6.86
CA HIS A 81 10.79 -4.89 7.51
C HIS A 81 10.61 -6.35 7.95
N HIS A 82 9.44 -6.70 8.47
CA HIS A 82 9.12 -8.06 8.92
C HIS A 82 8.62 -8.97 7.78
N PHE A 83 7.87 -8.40 6.83
CA PHE A 83 7.30 -9.09 5.67
C PHE A 83 8.10 -8.77 4.39
N TYR A 84 9.43 -8.84 4.46
CA TYR A 84 10.34 -8.40 3.40
C TYR A 84 10.05 -8.95 1.99
N PRO A 85 9.51 -10.18 1.78
CA PRO A 85 9.21 -10.65 0.43
C PRO A 85 8.15 -9.79 -0.27
N LEU A 86 7.28 -9.11 0.47
CA LEU A 86 6.24 -8.22 -0.09
C LEU A 86 6.82 -6.94 -0.73
N ALA A 87 8.04 -6.55 -0.36
CA ALA A 87 8.78 -5.46 -1.01
C ALA A 87 9.69 -5.96 -2.15
N GLY A 88 9.70 -7.28 -2.41
CA GLY A 88 10.55 -7.92 -3.42
C GLY A 88 9.92 -8.00 -4.81
N LYS A 89 10.55 -8.77 -5.68
CA LYS A 89 10.05 -9.15 -7.01
C LYS A 89 10.21 -10.65 -7.19
N LEU A 90 9.31 -11.26 -7.96
CA LEU A 90 9.45 -12.63 -8.41
C LEU A 90 10.53 -12.69 -9.51
N THR A 91 11.53 -13.54 -9.36
CA THR A 91 12.67 -13.71 -10.29
C THR A 91 12.98 -15.18 -10.52
#